data_AF-A0A9E2VF67-F1
#
_entry.id   AF-A0A9E2VF67-F1
#
_cell.length_a   1.000
_cell.length_b   1.000
_cell.length_c   1.000
_cell.angle_alpha   90.00
_cell.angle_beta   90.00
_cell.angle_gamma   90.00
#
_symmetry.space_group_name_H-M   'P 1'
#
loop_
_entity.id
_entity.type
_entity.pdbx_description
1 polymer ?
#
loop_
_entity_poly.entity_id
_entity_poly.type
_entity_poly.pdbx_seq_one_letter_code
_entity_poly.pdbx_strand_id
1 'polypeptide(L)'
;MTLILCYSNVLSQFKPNDTALYAAYPIINQQAVKLIGDSIAFQEFASKLHSFTTANHPAFHVLHIGDSHVQAGFFTEPIRELFSSIYGYGGPGVVFPYQVAKTNGPPGFSSSSDYTWTAKRNVKYNIPLPTGLCGHTIYSTNPSASFNIRFNEDSSYNRIRNLTIFHSNRDTNFNYIVTGDDSIIAHMDSSFQDIRATRFIFSKDVSRIRVSNNKTDSKQVSSTITGMYCNNGNSNTAITSVIGVNGARYNDYMSSDWFIEQVSLVAPQLIILSLGTNESFEYNKLNLTQFASTIDSMVSRLKNLPSMPIILLTTPPSVCRSKRVSKRIIYIPNTYTALVRQVILDQAAKNHLLSFDLYEAMGGEKSMKWWALKHMTDKRQIHFTKPAYRISGSLLASALARLMENQK
;
A
#
# COMPACT_ATOMS: atom_id res chain seq x y z
N MET A 1 21.93 -2.29 26.03
CA MET A 1 20.88 -3.32 25.98
C MET A 1 19.97 -2.96 24.83
N THR A 2 20.14 -3.59 23.66
CA THR A 2 19.51 -3.19 22.40
C THR A 2 17.98 -3.30 22.52
N LEU A 3 17.22 -2.29 22.06
CA LEU A 3 15.75 -2.26 22.09
C LEU A 3 15.08 -3.51 21.47
N ILE A 4 15.83 -4.30 20.69
CA ILE A 4 15.43 -5.60 20.12
C ILE A 4 15.06 -6.62 21.21
N LEU A 5 15.69 -6.58 22.40
CA LEU A 5 15.28 -7.40 23.55
C LEU A 5 13.95 -6.95 24.16
N CYS A 6 13.56 -5.67 24.02
CA CYS A 6 12.31 -5.16 24.55
C CYS A 6 11.08 -5.63 23.75
N TYR A 7 11.26 -6.02 22.48
CA TYR A 7 10.17 -6.41 21.59
C TYR A 7 10.06 -7.91 21.32
N SER A 8 10.92 -8.75 21.94
CA SER A 8 10.85 -10.21 21.74
C SER A 8 9.46 -10.78 22.06
N ASN A 9 8.83 -10.27 23.11
CA ASN A 9 7.46 -10.64 23.52
C ASN A 9 6.37 -10.14 22.58
N VAL A 10 6.61 -9.08 21.82
CA VAL A 10 5.68 -8.58 20.80
C VAL A 10 5.85 -9.39 19.51
N LEU A 11 7.10 -9.58 19.07
CA LEU A 11 7.43 -10.32 17.86
C LEU A 11 6.97 -11.79 17.93
N SER A 12 6.96 -12.41 19.12
CA SER A 12 6.46 -13.76 19.32
C SER A 12 4.95 -13.89 19.07
N GLN A 13 4.15 -12.82 19.29
CA GLN A 13 2.70 -12.82 19.03
C GLN A 13 2.38 -12.91 17.54
N PHE A 14 3.28 -12.41 16.68
CA PHE A 14 3.18 -12.51 15.22
C PHE A 14 3.79 -13.81 14.67
N LYS A 15 4.31 -14.66 15.57
CA LYS A 15 4.81 -16.02 15.30
C LYS A 15 3.98 -17.02 16.10
N PRO A 16 2.64 -16.93 16.11
CA PRO A 16 1.83 -17.79 16.98
C PRO A 16 2.21 -19.24 16.70
N ASN A 17 2.18 -20.08 17.73
CA ASN A 17 2.40 -21.52 17.63
C ASN A 17 1.60 -22.06 16.43
N ASP A 18 2.35 -22.24 15.35
CA ASP A 18 1.96 -22.43 13.96
C ASP A 18 1.01 -23.62 13.76
N THR A 19 0.90 -24.47 14.79
CA THR A 19 0.10 -25.69 14.84
C THR A 19 -1.38 -25.48 14.52
N ALA A 20 -2.05 -24.46 15.08
CA ALA A 20 -3.49 -24.31 14.90
C ALA A 20 -3.87 -23.79 13.50
N LEU A 21 -3.13 -22.78 12.99
CA LEU A 21 -3.34 -22.26 11.64
C LEU A 21 -3.02 -23.34 10.60
N TYR A 22 -1.89 -24.02 10.73
CA TYR A 22 -1.48 -25.02 9.75
C TYR A 22 -2.27 -26.33 9.87
N ALA A 23 -2.81 -26.66 11.05
CA ALA A 23 -3.81 -27.74 11.16
C ALA A 23 -5.11 -27.39 10.44
N ALA A 24 -5.59 -26.15 10.56
CA ALA A 24 -6.80 -25.70 9.87
C ALA A 24 -6.59 -25.56 8.35
N TYR A 25 -5.39 -25.15 7.93
CA TYR A 25 -5.02 -24.89 6.54
C TYR A 25 -3.73 -25.62 6.15
N PRO A 26 -3.76 -26.96 5.99
CA PRO A 26 -2.58 -27.76 5.66
C PRO A 26 -2.01 -27.50 4.26
N ILE A 27 -2.72 -26.74 3.42
CA ILE A 27 -2.21 -26.29 2.11
C ILE A 27 -1.08 -25.26 2.27
N ILE A 28 -0.99 -24.57 3.40
CA ILE A 28 0.03 -23.54 3.64
C ILE A 28 1.40 -24.22 3.71
N ASN A 29 2.32 -23.78 2.85
CA ASN A 29 3.69 -24.27 2.87
C ASN A 29 4.50 -23.50 3.92
N GLN A 30 4.61 -24.06 5.12
CA GLN A 30 5.31 -23.45 6.25
C GLN A 30 6.77 -23.10 5.92
N GLN A 31 7.45 -23.92 5.10
CA GLN A 31 8.85 -23.69 4.73
C GLN A 31 9.04 -22.47 3.83
N ALA A 32 7.98 -22.05 3.13
CA ALA A 32 7.96 -20.85 2.30
C ALA A 32 7.56 -19.58 3.09
N VAL A 33 7.18 -19.70 4.37
CA VAL A 33 6.85 -18.56 5.25
C VAL A 33 8.13 -17.94 5.81
N LYS A 34 8.96 -17.39 4.91
CA LYS A 34 10.22 -16.72 5.21
C LYS A 34 10.54 -15.70 4.13
N LEU A 35 11.37 -14.71 4.49
CA LEU A 35 11.94 -13.80 3.51
C LEU A 35 13.11 -14.46 2.79
N ILE A 36 13.24 -14.19 1.50
CA ILE A 36 14.30 -14.68 0.61
C ILE A 36 15.18 -13.47 0.26
N GLY A 37 16.49 -13.61 0.35
CA GLY A 37 17.46 -12.57 0.01
C GLY A 37 18.87 -13.08 0.17
N ASP A 38 19.84 -12.31 -0.33
CA ASP A 38 21.25 -12.56 -0.08
C ASP A 38 21.73 -11.80 1.17
N SER A 39 23.03 -11.93 1.50
CA SER A 39 23.61 -11.25 2.66
C SER A 39 23.49 -9.73 2.57
N ILE A 40 23.55 -9.14 1.36
CA ILE A 40 23.45 -7.70 1.15
C ILE A 40 22.05 -7.22 1.53
N ALA A 41 21.01 -7.88 1.01
CA ALA A 41 19.61 -7.56 1.30
C ALA A 41 19.30 -7.65 2.80
N PHE A 42 19.78 -8.69 3.47
CA PHE A 42 19.58 -8.88 4.91
C PHE A 42 20.36 -7.86 5.74
N GLN A 43 21.60 -7.52 5.37
CA GLN A 43 22.39 -6.49 6.05
C GLN A 43 21.77 -5.10 5.90
N GLU A 44 21.23 -4.77 4.73
CA GLU A 44 20.53 -3.49 4.52
C GLU A 44 19.30 -3.36 5.42
N PHE A 45 18.50 -4.43 5.53
CA PHE A 45 17.36 -4.48 6.44
C PHE A 45 17.80 -4.30 7.90
N ALA A 46 18.82 -5.05 8.33
CA ALA A 46 19.33 -5.00 9.69
C ALA A 46 19.86 -3.62 10.07
N SER A 47 20.66 -3.02 9.19
CA SER A 47 21.26 -1.69 9.38
C SER A 47 20.19 -0.63 9.56
N LYS A 48 19.18 -0.61 8.68
CA LYS A 48 18.06 0.33 8.78
C LYS A 48 17.20 0.07 10.00
N LEU A 49 16.86 -1.18 10.31
CA LEU A 49 16.11 -1.50 11.51
C LEU A 49 16.84 -1.00 12.77
N HIS A 50 18.15 -1.25 12.87
CA HIS A 50 18.98 -0.76 13.97
C HIS A 50 18.98 0.77 14.04
N SER A 51 19.12 1.45 12.90
CA SER A 51 19.06 2.90 12.82
C SER A 51 17.70 3.50 13.15
N PHE A 52 16.64 2.71 13.37
CA PHE A 52 15.34 3.19 13.86
C PHE A 52 15.11 2.92 15.36
N THR A 53 15.97 2.12 15.97
CA THR A 53 15.82 1.71 17.38
C THR A 53 16.77 2.45 18.32
N THR A 54 17.66 3.31 17.82
CA THR A 54 18.76 3.89 18.59
C THR A 54 18.65 5.38 18.86
N ALA A 55 17.75 6.11 18.21
CA ALA A 55 17.51 7.55 18.43
C ALA A 55 16.02 7.93 18.41
N ASN A 56 15.72 9.21 18.63
CA ASN A 56 14.37 9.76 18.43
C ASN A 56 14.13 9.94 16.93
N HIS A 57 13.48 8.98 16.28
CA HIS A 57 13.33 8.95 14.83
C HIS A 57 11.96 9.47 14.37
N PRO A 58 11.87 10.01 13.15
CA PRO A 58 10.60 10.13 12.45
C PRO A 58 9.87 8.78 12.41
N ALA A 59 8.55 8.80 12.20
CA ALA A 59 7.75 7.58 12.13
C ALA A 59 8.31 6.59 11.08
N PHE A 60 8.40 5.31 11.44
CA PHE A 60 8.75 4.21 10.54
C PHE A 60 7.58 3.98 9.57
N HIS A 61 7.70 4.47 8.35
CA HIS A 61 6.67 4.43 7.35
C HIS A 61 6.86 3.25 6.39
N VAL A 62 5.89 2.33 6.46
CA VAL A 62 5.70 1.21 5.54
C VAL A 62 4.72 1.63 4.44
N LEU A 63 5.17 1.58 3.19
CA LEU A 63 4.36 1.82 2.02
C LEU A 63 4.10 0.50 1.30
N HIS A 64 2.88 -0.02 1.39
CA HIS A 64 2.50 -1.27 0.75
C HIS A 64 1.73 -0.96 -0.54
N ILE A 65 2.39 -1.16 -1.68
CA ILE A 65 1.86 -0.89 -3.02
C ILE A 65 1.45 -2.20 -3.68
N GLY A 66 0.25 -2.24 -4.25
CA GLY A 66 -0.22 -3.41 -4.96
C GLY A 66 -1.45 -3.18 -5.82
N ASP A 67 -2.10 -4.28 -6.15
CA ASP A 67 -3.31 -4.31 -6.98
C ASP A 67 -4.59 -4.44 -6.13
N SER A 68 -5.60 -5.16 -6.64
CA SER A 68 -6.85 -5.44 -5.92
C SER A 68 -6.64 -6.23 -4.62
N HIS A 69 -5.57 -7.02 -4.50
CA HIS A 69 -5.27 -7.76 -3.26
C HIS A 69 -4.85 -6.83 -2.12
N VAL A 70 -4.23 -5.68 -2.45
CA VAL A 70 -3.82 -4.65 -1.47
C VAL A 70 -4.95 -3.63 -1.23
N GLN A 71 -5.71 -3.24 -2.27
CA GLN A 71 -6.68 -2.14 -2.18
C GLN A 71 -7.72 -2.31 -1.06
N ALA A 72 -8.15 -3.55 -0.79
CA ALA A 72 -9.13 -3.83 0.26
C ALA A 72 -8.57 -3.69 1.69
N GLY A 73 -7.26 -3.58 1.87
CA GLY A 73 -6.59 -3.37 3.16
C GLY A 73 -6.52 -4.58 4.10
N PHE A 74 -7.20 -5.69 3.81
CA PHE A 74 -7.16 -6.88 4.67
C PHE A 74 -5.83 -7.64 4.62
N PHE A 75 -5.12 -7.58 3.47
CA PHE A 75 -3.79 -8.17 3.35
C PHE A 75 -2.74 -7.37 4.13
N THR A 76 -2.91 -6.05 4.21
CA THR A 76 -1.96 -5.13 4.83
C THR A 76 -2.17 -4.98 6.34
N GLU A 77 -3.35 -5.34 6.85
CA GLU A 77 -3.75 -5.19 8.24
C GLU A 77 -2.78 -5.89 9.23
N PRO A 78 -2.35 -7.15 9.02
CA PRO A 78 -1.38 -7.79 9.93
C PRO A 78 0.01 -7.14 9.90
N ILE A 79 0.41 -6.53 8.78
CA ILE A 79 1.67 -5.78 8.68
C ILE A 79 1.56 -4.50 9.51
N ARG A 80 0.43 -3.79 9.41
CA ARG A 80 0.15 -2.62 10.26
C ARG A 80 0.19 -3.01 11.74
N GLU A 81 -0.53 -4.07 12.12
CA GLU A 81 -0.55 -4.60 13.49
C GLU A 81 0.87 -4.88 14.01
N LEU A 82 1.74 -5.52 13.20
CA LEU A 82 3.13 -5.80 13.55
C LEU A 82 3.91 -4.52 13.86
N PHE A 83 3.97 -3.58 12.91
CA PHE A 83 4.79 -2.38 13.08
C PHE A 83 4.23 -1.44 14.15
N SER A 84 2.91 -1.29 14.26
CA SER A 84 2.30 -0.46 15.31
C SER A 84 2.41 -1.09 16.69
N SER A 85 2.53 -2.41 16.82
CA SER A 85 2.76 -3.04 18.13
C SER A 85 4.20 -2.85 18.63
N ILE A 86 5.15 -2.61 17.72
CA ILE A 86 6.56 -2.38 18.04
C ILE A 86 6.80 -0.89 18.32
N TYR A 87 6.39 -0.03 17.39
CA TYR A 87 6.69 1.39 17.46
C TYR A 87 5.53 2.21 18.02
N GLY A 88 4.33 1.65 18.17
CA GLY A 88 3.14 2.47 18.37
C GLY A 88 2.65 3.06 17.05
N TYR A 89 1.48 3.69 17.10
CA TYR A 89 0.77 4.10 15.90
C TYR A 89 1.02 5.57 15.54
N GLY A 90 1.44 5.82 14.30
CA GLY A 90 1.82 7.14 13.77
C GLY A 90 0.76 7.83 12.92
N GLY A 91 -0.37 7.17 12.67
CA GLY A 91 -1.45 7.69 11.84
C GLY A 91 -1.85 6.77 10.68
N PRO A 92 -2.94 7.12 9.96
CA PRO A 92 -3.49 6.28 8.90
C PRO A 92 -2.62 6.21 7.65
N GLY A 93 -1.65 7.11 7.50
CA GLY A 93 -0.74 7.16 6.37
C GLY A 93 -1.39 7.76 5.14
N VAL A 94 -1.13 7.17 3.98
CA VAL A 94 -1.66 7.64 2.71
C VAL A 94 -3.15 7.28 2.59
N VAL A 95 -3.95 8.29 2.26
CA VAL A 95 -5.41 8.25 2.20
C VAL A 95 -5.88 8.83 0.87
N PHE A 96 -6.96 8.29 0.32
CA PHE A 96 -7.60 8.80 -0.90
C PHE A 96 -9.12 8.79 -0.70
N PRO A 97 -9.89 9.77 -1.23
CA PRO A 97 -11.33 9.83 -1.05
C PRO A 97 -12.05 8.85 -2.00
N TYR A 98 -11.92 7.56 -1.72
CA TYR A 98 -12.35 6.46 -2.60
C TYR A 98 -13.84 6.53 -2.99
N GLN A 99 -14.75 6.79 -2.04
CA GLN A 99 -16.19 6.86 -2.33
C GLN A 99 -16.55 8.12 -3.14
N VAL A 100 -15.85 9.24 -2.95
CA VAL A 100 -15.99 10.43 -3.80
C VAL A 100 -15.57 10.09 -5.24
N ALA A 101 -14.52 9.28 -5.40
CA ALA A 101 -14.10 8.72 -6.69
C ALA A 101 -14.94 7.53 -7.18
N LYS A 102 -16.05 7.19 -6.50
CA LYS A 102 -16.95 6.07 -6.82
C LYS A 102 -16.24 4.72 -6.90
N THR A 103 -15.31 4.47 -5.99
CA THR A 103 -14.59 3.20 -5.86
C THR A 103 -14.49 2.76 -4.40
N ASN A 104 -14.09 1.51 -4.16
CA ASN A 104 -13.89 0.97 -2.83
C ASN A 104 -12.49 1.35 -2.30
N GLY A 105 -12.35 1.45 -0.99
CA GLY A 105 -11.07 1.68 -0.32
C GLY A 105 -10.84 0.68 0.82
N PRO A 106 -9.68 0.74 1.49
CA PRO A 106 -9.42 -0.05 2.69
C PRO A 106 -10.36 0.38 3.84
N PRO A 107 -10.58 -0.49 4.84
CA PRO A 107 -11.28 -0.11 6.06
C PRO A 107 -10.49 0.93 6.86
N GLY A 108 -11.16 1.58 7.81
CA GLY A 108 -10.55 2.54 8.74
C GLY A 108 -10.93 3.99 8.46
N PHE A 109 -11.40 4.29 7.25
CA PHE A 109 -12.00 5.57 6.93
C PHE A 109 -13.03 5.47 5.81
N SER A 110 -13.83 6.52 5.67
CA SER A 110 -14.80 6.72 4.60
C SER A 110 -14.71 8.14 4.06
N SER A 111 -15.18 8.36 2.85
CA SER A 111 -15.23 9.68 2.24
C SER A 111 -16.62 10.00 1.68
N SER A 112 -16.96 11.28 1.61
CA SER A 112 -18.24 11.74 1.05
C SER A 112 -18.11 13.14 0.47
N SER A 113 -19.00 13.51 -0.45
CA SER A 113 -19.07 14.86 -1.02
C SER A 113 -20.49 15.11 -1.51
N ASP A 114 -20.98 16.33 -1.30
CA ASP A 114 -22.24 16.81 -1.89
C ASP A 114 -22.03 17.31 -3.34
N TYR A 115 -20.78 17.26 -3.83
CA TYR A 115 -20.39 17.69 -5.16
C TYR A 115 -19.99 16.50 -6.01
N THR A 116 -20.18 16.64 -7.32
CA THR A 116 -19.67 15.66 -8.27
C THR A 116 -18.21 15.94 -8.59
N TRP A 117 -17.38 14.91 -8.48
CA TRP A 117 -15.97 14.93 -8.88
C TRP A 117 -15.76 13.96 -10.04
N THR A 118 -14.99 14.38 -11.04
CA THR A 118 -14.45 13.47 -12.05
C THR A 118 -13.34 12.65 -11.43
N ALA A 119 -13.27 11.35 -11.72
CA ALA A 119 -12.23 10.49 -11.16
C ALA A 119 -11.49 9.70 -12.24
N LYS A 120 -10.19 9.44 -11.99
CA LYS A 120 -9.34 8.57 -12.81
C LYS A 120 -8.59 7.57 -11.93
N ARG A 121 -8.38 6.36 -12.47
CA ARG A 121 -7.40 5.38 -12.00
C ARG A 121 -6.26 5.27 -13.01
N ASN A 122 -5.05 4.98 -12.57
CA ASN A 122 -3.87 4.85 -13.45
C ASN A 122 -4.03 3.73 -14.51
N VAL A 123 -4.84 2.71 -14.24
CA VAL A 123 -5.22 1.66 -15.22
C VAL A 123 -6.12 2.15 -16.37
N LYS A 124 -6.52 3.44 -16.39
CA LYS A 124 -7.39 4.05 -17.41
C LYS A 124 -6.64 5.11 -18.22
N TYR A 125 -5.80 4.66 -19.15
CA TYR A 125 -4.91 5.52 -19.95
C TYR A 125 -5.62 6.58 -20.80
N ASN A 126 -6.83 6.30 -21.30
CA ASN A 126 -7.53 7.20 -22.23
C ASN A 126 -8.18 8.43 -21.56
N ILE A 127 -8.07 8.56 -20.23
CA ILE A 127 -8.57 9.73 -19.50
C ILE A 127 -7.39 10.68 -19.27
N PRO A 128 -7.40 11.92 -19.79
CA PRO A 128 -6.26 12.84 -19.72
C PRO A 128 -6.20 13.58 -18.37
N LEU A 129 -6.32 12.84 -17.27
CA LEU A 129 -6.04 13.35 -15.92
C LEU A 129 -4.73 12.73 -15.43
N PRO A 130 -3.90 13.45 -14.67
CA PRO A 130 -2.69 12.86 -14.12
C PRO A 130 -3.03 11.87 -13.01
N THR A 131 -2.12 10.98 -12.64
CA THR A 131 -2.20 10.18 -11.40
C THR A 131 -0.91 10.25 -10.60
N GLY A 132 -1.03 10.09 -9.28
CA GLY A 132 0.10 10.17 -8.34
C GLY A 132 0.33 8.87 -7.57
N LEU A 133 0.85 9.00 -6.34
CA LEU A 133 1.16 7.88 -5.43
C LEU A 133 -0.01 6.91 -5.26
N CYS A 134 -1.23 7.41 -5.03
CA CYS A 134 -2.40 6.56 -4.82
C CYS A 134 -2.87 5.83 -6.09
N GLY A 135 -2.32 6.15 -7.26
CA GLY A 135 -2.81 5.67 -8.56
C GLY A 135 -4.24 6.09 -8.90
N HIS A 136 -4.74 7.11 -8.21
CA HIS A 136 -6.09 7.67 -8.37
C HIS A 136 -6.03 9.20 -8.40
N THR A 137 -7.07 9.80 -8.97
CA THR A 137 -7.27 11.26 -9.01
C THR A 137 -8.75 11.59 -8.87
N ILE A 138 -9.07 12.63 -8.09
CA ILE A 138 -10.34 13.36 -8.20
C ILE A 138 -10.09 14.75 -8.79
N TYR A 139 -11.03 15.23 -9.60
CA TYR A 139 -10.94 16.48 -10.34
C TYR A 139 -12.26 17.25 -10.28
N SER A 140 -12.18 18.58 -10.10
CA SER A 140 -13.35 19.47 -10.16
C SER A 140 -12.94 20.88 -10.61
N THR A 141 -13.76 21.49 -11.48
CA THR A 141 -13.65 22.92 -11.83
C THR A 141 -14.52 23.81 -10.94
N ASN A 142 -15.32 23.24 -10.04
CA ASN A 142 -16.19 24.00 -9.16
C ASN A 142 -15.38 24.57 -7.97
N PRO A 143 -15.25 25.90 -7.84
CA PRO A 143 -14.46 26.52 -6.77
C PRO A 143 -15.06 26.33 -5.38
N SER A 144 -16.33 25.92 -5.28
CA SER A 144 -17.01 25.63 -4.01
C SER A 144 -17.02 24.14 -3.66
N ALA A 145 -16.49 23.27 -4.52
CA ALA A 145 -16.51 21.84 -4.26
C ALA A 145 -15.70 21.48 -3.01
N SER A 146 -16.24 20.54 -2.23
CA SER A 146 -15.63 20.05 -1.00
C SER A 146 -15.90 18.58 -0.80
N PHE A 147 -15.06 17.90 -0.02
CA PHE A 147 -15.30 16.53 0.40
C PHE A 147 -14.88 16.33 1.85
N ASN A 148 -15.43 15.29 2.46
CA ASN A 148 -15.15 14.90 3.84
C ASN A 148 -14.43 13.56 3.86
N ILE A 149 -13.60 13.37 4.87
CA ILE A 149 -13.03 12.08 5.27
C ILE A 149 -13.35 11.89 6.73
N ARG A 150 -13.94 10.74 7.06
CA ARG A 150 -14.20 10.33 8.44
C ARG A 150 -13.39 9.08 8.72
N PHE A 151 -12.50 9.18 9.71
CA PHE A 151 -11.74 8.06 10.25
C PHE A 151 -12.56 7.39 11.37
N ASN A 152 -12.43 6.08 11.53
CA ASN A 152 -13.23 5.33 12.49
C ASN A 152 -12.85 5.71 13.93
N GLU A 153 -13.83 6.13 14.75
CA GLU A 153 -13.61 6.65 16.12
C GLU A 153 -13.25 5.56 17.14
N ASP A 154 -13.63 4.30 16.91
CA ASP A 154 -13.45 3.18 17.84
C ASP A 154 -11.99 2.76 18.07
N SER A 155 -11.04 3.43 17.42
CA SER A 155 -9.63 3.16 17.57
C SER A 155 -8.94 4.46 17.97
N SER A 156 -8.33 4.48 19.16
CA SER A 156 -7.36 5.51 19.57
C SER A 156 -6.24 5.71 18.54
N TYR A 157 -6.13 4.77 17.61
CA TYR A 157 -5.31 4.70 16.41
C TYR A 157 -5.88 5.46 15.19
N ASN A 158 -6.64 6.55 15.31
CA ASN A 158 -7.14 7.29 14.12
C ASN A 158 -7.07 8.80 14.24
N ARG A 159 -6.16 9.28 15.10
CA ARG A 159 -5.92 10.70 15.33
C ARG A 159 -4.94 11.28 14.32
N ILE A 160 -5.27 12.44 13.77
CA ILE A 160 -4.50 13.12 12.74
C ILE A 160 -4.13 14.51 13.24
N ARG A 161 -2.85 14.85 13.07
CA ARG A 161 -2.31 16.18 13.35
C ARG A 161 -1.87 16.88 12.07
N ASN A 162 -1.32 16.12 11.13
CA ASN A 162 -0.77 16.63 9.88
C ASN A 162 -1.51 16.01 8.70
N LEU A 163 -1.92 16.84 7.75
CA LEU A 163 -2.50 16.45 6.45
C LEU A 163 -1.65 17.05 5.34
N THR A 164 -1.08 16.23 4.47
CA THR A 164 -0.49 16.70 3.21
C THR A 164 -1.42 16.31 2.06
N ILE A 165 -1.86 17.28 1.26
CA ILE A 165 -2.71 17.04 0.07
C ILE A 165 -1.81 17.06 -1.16
N PHE A 166 -1.84 15.98 -1.95
CA PHE A 166 -1.14 15.91 -3.24
C PHE A 166 -2.04 16.47 -4.36
N HIS A 167 -1.53 17.44 -5.10
CA HIS A 167 -2.25 18.16 -6.14
C HIS A 167 -1.37 18.43 -7.38
N SER A 168 -1.95 19.03 -8.42
CA SER A 168 -1.27 19.13 -9.73
C SER A 168 -0.16 20.16 -9.82
N ASN A 169 -0.50 21.40 -9.49
CA ASN A 169 0.40 22.54 -9.50
C ASN A 169 -0.21 23.62 -8.60
N ARG A 170 0.50 24.00 -7.55
CA ARG A 170 0.02 24.94 -6.53
C ARG A 170 -0.49 26.27 -7.09
N ASP A 171 0.07 26.75 -8.19
CA ASP A 171 -0.25 28.08 -8.73
C ASP A 171 -1.53 28.09 -9.57
N THR A 172 -1.89 26.95 -10.17
CA THR A 172 -3.06 26.81 -11.07
C THR A 172 -4.15 25.90 -10.50
N ASN A 173 -3.86 25.18 -9.43
CA ASN A 173 -4.82 24.43 -8.64
C ASN A 173 -5.51 25.36 -7.62
N PHE A 174 -6.79 25.14 -7.34
CA PHE A 174 -7.45 25.84 -6.23
C PHE A 174 -6.67 25.63 -4.93
N ASN A 175 -6.61 26.68 -4.10
CA ASN A 175 -6.17 26.50 -2.72
C ASN A 175 -7.22 25.72 -1.92
N TYR A 176 -6.89 25.36 -0.69
CA TYR A 176 -7.79 24.61 0.18
C TYR A 176 -8.01 25.32 1.51
N ILE A 177 -9.25 25.32 1.97
CA ILE A 177 -9.59 25.49 3.39
C ILE A 177 -9.80 24.10 3.95
N VAL A 178 -9.03 23.75 4.98
CA VAL A 178 -9.09 22.44 5.63
C VAL A 178 -9.61 22.63 7.05
N THR A 179 -10.69 21.92 7.39
CA THR A 179 -11.26 21.92 8.73
C THR A 179 -11.34 20.50 9.29
N GLY A 180 -11.29 20.39 10.62
CA GLY A 180 -11.34 19.14 11.36
C GLY A 180 -12.62 18.99 12.17
N ASP A 181 -12.58 18.15 13.21
CA ASP A 181 -13.64 18.06 14.23
C ASP A 181 -13.99 19.43 14.79
N ASP A 182 -15.25 19.66 15.16
CA ASP A 182 -15.71 20.94 15.73
C ASP A 182 -15.29 22.20 14.94
N SER A 183 -15.11 22.06 13.62
CA SER A 183 -14.64 23.12 12.71
C SER A 183 -13.25 23.68 13.02
N ILE A 184 -12.36 22.91 13.65
CA ILE A 184 -10.96 23.29 13.86
C ILE A 184 -10.32 23.58 12.50
N ILE A 185 -9.86 24.80 12.27
CA ILE A 185 -9.18 25.17 11.03
C ILE A 185 -7.73 24.70 11.12
N ALA A 186 -7.27 23.95 10.11
CA ALA A 186 -5.86 23.62 9.96
C ALA A 186 -5.10 24.80 9.35
N HIS A 187 -3.91 25.09 9.87
CA HIS A 187 -3.03 26.10 9.28
C HIS A 187 -2.13 25.47 8.24
N MET A 188 -1.83 26.20 7.16
CA MET A 188 -0.85 25.77 6.17
C MET A 188 0.56 25.81 6.77
N ASP A 189 1.32 24.73 6.59
CA ASP A 189 2.72 24.66 7.02
C ASP A 189 3.61 25.46 6.07
N SER A 190 4.02 26.65 6.49
CA SER A 190 4.90 27.53 5.69
C SER A 190 6.32 26.99 5.51
N SER A 191 6.76 26.01 6.32
CA SER A 191 8.07 25.37 6.15
C SER A 191 8.06 24.28 5.07
N PHE A 192 6.89 23.81 4.66
CA PHE A 192 6.72 22.80 3.62
C PHE A 192 6.35 23.46 2.28
N GLN A 193 7.32 23.55 1.37
CA GLN A 193 7.15 24.17 0.06
C GLN A 193 7.34 23.12 -1.04
N ASP A 194 6.24 22.77 -1.70
CA ASP A 194 6.24 21.85 -2.84
C ASP A 194 5.22 22.31 -3.89
N ILE A 195 5.53 22.16 -5.17
CA ILE A 195 4.65 22.59 -6.26
C ILE A 195 3.45 21.64 -6.44
N ARG A 196 3.55 20.39 -5.98
CA ARG A 196 2.54 19.33 -6.11
C ARG A 196 1.97 18.86 -4.78
N ALA A 197 2.32 19.52 -3.68
CA ALA A 197 1.77 19.18 -2.37
C ALA A 197 1.64 20.39 -1.45
N THR A 198 0.60 20.39 -0.63
CA THR A 198 0.43 21.39 0.44
C THR A 198 0.17 20.69 1.75
N ARG A 199 0.91 21.06 2.79
CA ARG A 199 0.74 20.52 4.15
C ARG A 199 -0.07 21.46 5.03
N PHE A 200 -0.96 20.88 5.81
CA PHE A 200 -1.82 21.50 6.79
C PHE A 200 -1.61 20.84 8.15
N ILE A 201 -1.63 21.63 9.21
CA ILE A 201 -1.41 21.19 10.59
C ILE A 201 -2.60 21.63 11.44
N PHE A 202 -3.20 20.69 12.17
CA PHE A 202 -4.25 20.96 13.13
C PHE A 202 -3.66 21.37 14.49
N SER A 203 -4.36 22.22 15.24
CA SER A 203 -3.93 22.61 16.59
C SER A 203 -4.07 21.47 17.63
N LYS A 204 -4.97 20.53 17.36
CA LYS A 204 -5.21 19.31 18.14
C LYS A 204 -5.50 18.14 17.21
N ASP A 205 -5.49 16.95 17.75
CA ASP A 205 -5.80 15.73 17.00
C ASP A 205 -7.25 15.73 16.51
N VAL A 206 -7.45 15.31 15.25
CA VAL A 206 -8.76 15.19 14.62
C VAL A 206 -8.98 13.80 14.00
N SER A 207 -10.24 13.44 13.85
CA SER A 207 -10.76 12.18 13.30
C SER A 207 -11.69 12.40 12.11
N ARG A 208 -12.08 13.65 11.84
CA ARG A 208 -12.82 14.07 10.66
C ARG A 208 -12.06 15.20 9.99
N ILE A 209 -12.04 15.19 8.66
CA ILE A 209 -11.39 16.22 7.85
C ILE A 209 -12.38 16.63 6.77
N ARG A 210 -12.57 17.93 6.58
CA ARG A 210 -13.22 18.50 5.40
C ARG A 210 -12.19 19.30 4.61
N VAL A 211 -12.09 19.01 3.32
CA VAL A 211 -11.28 19.77 2.37
C VAL A 211 -12.23 20.51 1.45
N SER A 212 -12.15 21.83 1.45
CA SER A 212 -12.95 22.71 0.60
C SER A 212 -12.05 23.47 -0.36
N ASN A 213 -12.40 23.49 -1.64
CA ASN A 213 -11.75 24.36 -2.61
C ASN A 213 -11.89 25.82 -2.18
N ASN A 214 -10.85 26.60 -2.43
CA ASN A 214 -10.80 28.02 -2.18
C ASN A 214 -10.04 28.69 -3.33
N LYS A 215 -10.79 29.29 -4.26
CA LYS A 215 -10.20 30.04 -5.37
C LYS A 215 -9.79 31.43 -4.87
N THR A 216 -8.48 31.68 -4.78
CA THR A 216 -7.93 32.96 -4.33
C THR A 216 -7.24 33.74 -5.45
N ASP A 217 -6.98 33.11 -6.59
CA ASP A 217 -6.32 33.72 -7.75
C ASP A 217 -7.06 33.34 -9.05
N SER A 218 -7.04 34.22 -10.05
CA SER A 218 -7.70 34.01 -11.34
C SER A 218 -7.07 32.88 -12.17
N LYS A 219 -5.76 32.61 -12.00
CA LYS A 219 -5.03 31.49 -12.63
C LYS A 219 -5.51 30.13 -12.16
N GLN A 220 -6.18 30.07 -11.00
CA GLN A 220 -6.71 28.83 -10.46
C GLN A 220 -8.03 28.49 -11.15
N VAL A 221 -8.05 27.37 -11.87
CA VAL A 221 -9.19 26.97 -12.72
C VAL A 221 -9.79 25.62 -12.35
N SER A 222 -9.07 24.81 -11.56
CA SER A 222 -9.53 23.50 -11.14
C SER A 222 -8.85 23.02 -9.86
N SER A 223 -9.38 21.96 -9.28
CA SER A 223 -8.75 21.17 -8.22
C SER A 223 -8.51 19.77 -8.75
N THR A 224 -7.26 19.34 -8.74
CA THR A 224 -6.79 18.00 -9.07
C THR A 224 -6.11 17.44 -7.84
N ILE A 225 -6.68 16.40 -7.22
CA ILE A 225 -6.13 15.77 -6.02
C ILE A 225 -5.81 14.31 -6.32
N THR A 226 -4.55 13.91 -6.11
CA THR A 226 -4.07 12.56 -6.39
C THR A 226 -3.89 11.71 -5.14
N GLY A 227 -4.15 12.27 -3.95
CA GLY A 227 -4.03 11.59 -2.67
C GLY A 227 -3.76 12.55 -1.53
N MET A 228 -3.70 11.99 -0.33
CA MET A 228 -3.37 12.69 0.90
C MET A 228 -2.46 11.83 1.76
N TYR A 229 -1.67 12.44 2.63
CA TYR A 229 -0.87 11.78 3.64
C TYR A 229 -1.21 12.35 5.02
N CYS A 230 -1.70 11.48 5.90
CA CYS A 230 -2.23 11.81 7.22
C CYS A 230 -1.42 11.12 8.32
N ASN A 231 -0.89 11.90 9.27
CA ASN A 231 -0.15 11.38 10.41
C ASN A 231 -0.43 12.18 11.70
N ASN A 232 -0.06 11.63 12.86
CA ASN A 232 -0.23 12.27 14.16
C ASN A 232 0.96 13.13 14.60
N GLY A 233 2.04 13.18 13.81
CA GLY A 233 3.24 13.98 14.10
C GLY A 233 4.14 13.40 15.19
N ASN A 234 3.81 12.25 15.77
CA ASN A 234 4.61 11.65 16.84
C ASN A 234 5.85 10.93 16.29
N SER A 235 6.99 11.17 16.92
CA SER A 235 8.22 10.41 16.67
C SER A 235 8.13 9.01 17.28
N ASN A 236 9.03 8.13 16.86
CA ASN A 236 9.13 6.74 17.32
C ASN A 236 7.84 5.94 17.15
N THR A 237 7.03 6.26 16.13
CA THR A 237 5.79 5.53 15.78
C THR A 237 5.94 4.81 14.45
N ALA A 238 4.95 4.01 14.05
CA ALA A 238 4.87 3.41 12.73
C ALA A 238 3.63 3.84 11.97
N ILE A 239 3.79 4.00 10.66
CA ILE A 239 2.71 4.30 9.72
C ILE A 239 2.69 3.20 8.67
N THR A 240 1.52 2.67 8.35
CA THR A 240 1.37 1.66 7.28
C THR A 240 0.32 2.11 6.28
N SER A 241 0.82 2.58 5.14
CA SER A 241 0.04 3.10 4.02
C SER A 241 -0.34 1.99 3.04
N VAL A 242 -1.61 1.99 2.62
CA VAL A 242 -2.18 0.98 1.72
C VAL A 242 -2.45 1.61 0.37
N ILE A 243 -1.65 1.24 -0.62
CA ILE A 243 -1.71 1.78 -1.98
C ILE A 243 -2.12 0.66 -2.93
N GLY A 244 -3.42 0.46 -3.10
CA GLY A 244 -3.94 -0.54 -4.03
C GLY A 244 -4.76 0.10 -5.14
N VAL A 245 -4.56 -0.38 -6.37
CA VAL A 245 -5.44 -0.08 -7.50
C VAL A 245 -5.91 -1.36 -8.17
N ASN A 246 -7.23 -1.56 -8.21
CA ASN A 246 -7.87 -2.71 -8.82
C ASN A 246 -7.47 -2.82 -10.30
N GLY A 247 -6.79 -3.91 -10.65
CA GLY A 247 -6.32 -4.19 -12.00
C GLY A 247 -4.93 -3.65 -12.32
N ALA A 248 -4.23 -3.01 -11.38
CA ALA A 248 -2.92 -2.44 -11.65
C ALA A 248 -1.82 -3.50 -11.80
N ARG A 249 -0.86 -3.13 -12.63
CA ARG A 249 0.42 -3.79 -12.90
C ARG A 249 1.55 -2.85 -12.49
N TYR A 250 2.79 -3.33 -12.48
CA TYR A 250 3.98 -2.48 -12.25
C TYR A 250 4.01 -1.26 -13.18
N ASN A 251 3.73 -1.46 -14.48
CA ASN A 251 3.78 -0.38 -15.46
C ASN A 251 2.71 0.71 -15.24
N ASP A 252 1.55 0.34 -14.66
CA ASP A 252 0.48 1.30 -14.39
C ASP A 252 0.92 2.35 -13.35
N TYR A 253 1.71 1.97 -12.35
CA TYR A 253 2.30 2.91 -11.39
C TYR A 253 3.44 3.71 -12.02
N MET A 254 4.29 3.08 -12.84
CA MET A 254 5.40 3.76 -13.50
C MET A 254 4.97 4.77 -14.58
N SER A 255 3.74 4.63 -15.07
CA SER A 255 3.10 5.56 -16.01
C SER A 255 2.31 6.67 -15.31
N SER A 256 2.19 6.65 -13.98
CA SER A 256 1.60 7.76 -13.22
C SER A 256 2.59 8.93 -13.16
N ASP A 257 2.11 10.12 -13.51
CA ASP A 257 2.89 11.34 -13.71
C ASP A 257 3.77 11.70 -12.51
N TRP A 258 3.26 11.54 -11.29
CA TRP A 258 3.93 12.01 -10.07
C TRP A 258 4.18 10.90 -9.06
N PHE A 259 4.21 9.65 -9.51
CA PHE A 259 4.35 8.51 -8.61
C PHE A 259 5.63 8.59 -7.77
N ILE A 260 6.81 8.65 -8.37
CA ILE A 260 8.10 8.66 -7.64
C ILE A 260 8.23 9.91 -6.77
N GLU A 261 7.82 11.07 -7.28
CA GLU A 261 7.87 12.33 -6.54
C GLU A 261 7.01 12.28 -5.27
N GLN A 262 5.77 11.81 -5.38
CA GLN A 262 4.88 11.70 -4.21
C GLN A 262 5.31 10.59 -3.26
N VAL A 263 5.94 9.50 -3.73
CA VAL A 263 6.61 8.54 -2.85
C VAL A 263 7.72 9.23 -2.06
N SER A 264 8.53 10.10 -2.70
CA SER A 264 9.58 10.87 -2.03
C SER A 264 9.04 11.76 -0.91
N LEU A 265 7.88 12.40 -1.12
CA LEU A 265 7.26 13.30 -0.14
C LEU A 265 6.78 12.61 1.14
N VAL A 266 6.50 11.31 1.08
CA VAL A 266 6.10 10.52 2.26
C VAL A 266 7.25 9.73 2.88
N ALA A 267 8.46 9.85 2.31
CA ALA A 267 9.74 9.36 2.82
C ALA A 267 9.65 7.96 3.49
N PRO A 268 9.22 6.91 2.76
CA PRO A 268 9.04 5.59 3.33
C PRO A 268 10.39 4.96 3.72
N GLN A 269 10.36 4.12 4.75
CA GLN A 269 11.48 3.30 5.21
C GLN A 269 11.43 1.89 4.66
N LEU A 270 10.22 1.38 4.43
CA LEU A 270 9.98 0.07 3.82
C LEU A 270 8.93 0.22 2.73
N ILE A 271 9.26 -0.20 1.51
CA ILE A 271 8.32 -0.31 0.40
C ILE A 271 8.09 -1.79 0.11
N ILE A 272 6.84 -2.23 0.18
CA ILE A 272 6.42 -3.59 -0.17
C ILE A 272 5.67 -3.51 -1.51
N LEU A 273 6.16 -4.22 -2.53
CA LEU A 273 5.54 -4.28 -3.85
C LEU A 273 4.83 -5.63 -4.04
N SER A 274 3.50 -5.61 -4.04
CA SER A 274 2.62 -6.77 -4.18
C SER A 274 1.77 -6.67 -5.45
N LEU A 275 2.39 -7.00 -6.57
CA LEU A 275 1.84 -6.94 -7.93
C LEU A 275 2.17 -8.25 -8.67
N GLY A 276 1.73 -8.39 -9.91
CA GLY A 276 1.96 -9.59 -10.73
C GLY A 276 0.70 -10.38 -11.05
N THR A 277 -0.38 -10.22 -10.28
CA THR A 277 -1.63 -10.94 -10.56
C THR A 277 -2.16 -10.53 -11.94
N ASN A 278 -2.25 -9.23 -12.22
CA ASN A 278 -2.80 -8.72 -13.49
C ASN A 278 -1.89 -9.00 -14.69
N GLU A 279 -0.56 -8.94 -14.51
CA GLU A 279 0.42 -9.36 -15.52
C GLU A 279 0.19 -10.83 -15.93
N SER A 280 -0.17 -11.70 -14.98
CA SER A 280 -0.46 -13.09 -15.28
C SER A 280 -1.72 -13.31 -16.14
N PHE A 281 -2.58 -12.29 -16.31
CA PHE A 281 -3.74 -12.33 -17.18
C PHE A 281 -3.49 -11.76 -18.60
N GLU A 282 -2.26 -11.34 -18.91
CA GLU A 282 -1.88 -10.82 -20.23
C GLU A 282 -1.53 -11.95 -21.22
N TYR A 283 -2.38 -12.97 -21.32
CA TYR A 283 -2.15 -14.13 -22.20
C TYR A 283 -1.76 -13.73 -23.62
N ASN A 284 -0.77 -14.42 -24.19
CA ASN A 284 -0.22 -14.17 -25.53
C ASN A 284 0.40 -12.76 -25.74
N LYS A 285 0.32 -11.87 -24.74
CA LYS A 285 0.89 -10.52 -24.75
C LYS A 285 1.96 -10.32 -23.67
N LEU A 286 2.02 -11.23 -22.70
CA LEU A 286 3.00 -11.21 -21.61
C LEU A 286 4.40 -11.34 -22.20
N ASN A 287 5.12 -10.24 -22.19
CA ASN A 287 6.53 -10.19 -22.53
C ASN A 287 7.33 -10.18 -21.22
N LEU A 288 7.91 -11.33 -20.87
CA LEU A 288 8.64 -11.50 -19.61
C LEU A 288 9.87 -10.58 -19.51
N THR A 289 10.54 -10.30 -20.63
CA THR A 289 11.67 -9.37 -20.68
C THR A 289 11.24 -7.94 -20.40
N GLN A 290 10.15 -7.48 -21.02
CA GLN A 290 9.59 -6.15 -20.76
C GLN A 290 9.08 -6.04 -19.32
N PHE A 291 8.47 -7.10 -18.80
CA PHE A 291 8.00 -7.16 -17.41
C PHE A 291 9.18 -7.03 -16.43
N ALA A 292 10.25 -7.83 -16.62
CA ALA A 292 11.47 -7.72 -15.84
C ALA A 292 12.08 -6.31 -15.88
N SER A 293 12.20 -5.72 -17.08
CA SER A 293 12.69 -4.34 -17.25
C SER A 293 11.82 -3.30 -16.54
N THR A 294 10.50 -3.52 -16.47
CA THR A 294 9.58 -2.64 -15.74
C THR A 294 9.83 -2.70 -14.23
N ILE A 295 10.03 -3.90 -13.68
CA ILE A 295 10.40 -4.07 -12.26
C ILE A 295 11.74 -3.38 -11.98
N ASP A 296 12.76 -3.64 -12.80
CA ASP A 296 14.09 -3.01 -12.65
C ASP A 296 14.00 -1.49 -12.66
N SER A 297 13.22 -0.93 -13.59
CA SER A 297 13.03 0.52 -13.71
C SER A 297 12.34 1.11 -12.48
N MET A 298 11.34 0.41 -11.94
CA MET A 298 10.65 0.83 -10.72
C MET A 298 11.58 0.76 -9.50
N VAL A 299 12.25 -0.38 -9.31
CA VAL A 299 13.22 -0.59 -8.22
C VAL A 299 14.32 0.46 -8.26
N SER A 300 14.91 0.72 -9.43
CA SER A 300 15.99 1.70 -9.59
C SER A 300 15.56 3.10 -9.15
N ARG A 301 14.35 3.54 -9.53
CA ARG A 301 13.84 4.86 -9.11
C ARG A 301 13.51 4.92 -7.62
N LEU A 302 12.99 3.84 -7.05
CA LEU A 302 12.66 3.78 -5.63
C LEU A 302 13.91 3.70 -4.74
N LYS A 303 14.97 3.00 -5.18
CA LYS A 303 16.27 2.97 -4.47
C LYS A 303 16.92 4.33 -4.37
N ASN A 304 16.76 5.15 -5.42
CA ASN A 304 17.34 6.49 -5.52
C ASN A 304 16.54 7.57 -4.76
N LEU A 305 15.51 7.19 -4.01
CA LEU A 305 14.78 8.13 -3.16
C LEU A 305 15.67 8.63 -2.01
N PRO A 306 15.52 9.89 -1.57
CA PRO A 306 16.29 10.43 -0.44
C PRO A 306 16.10 9.66 0.86
N SER A 307 14.93 9.04 1.07
CA SER A 307 14.66 8.22 2.26
C SER A 307 15.42 6.89 2.26
N MET A 308 16.02 6.51 1.12
CA MET A 308 16.68 5.23 0.88
C MET A 308 15.85 4.09 1.47
N PRO A 309 14.66 3.77 0.94
CA PRO A 309 13.80 2.75 1.52
C PRO A 309 14.39 1.35 1.37
N ILE A 310 14.09 0.44 2.29
CA ILE A 310 14.15 -1.01 2.02
C ILE A 310 13.07 -1.31 0.99
N ILE A 311 13.39 -2.14 -0.01
CA ILE A 311 12.41 -2.62 -0.99
C ILE A 311 12.24 -4.12 -0.82
N LEU A 312 10.99 -4.54 -0.62
CA LEU A 312 10.56 -5.93 -0.52
C LEU A 312 9.61 -6.26 -1.67
N LEU A 313 9.93 -7.25 -2.49
CA LEU A 313 9.02 -7.74 -3.53
C LEU A 313 8.21 -8.92 -3.02
N THR A 314 6.91 -8.96 -3.30
CA THR A 314 6.10 -10.16 -3.04
C THR A 314 5.58 -10.74 -4.34
N THR A 315 5.56 -12.07 -4.46
CA THR A 315 4.93 -12.73 -5.61
C THR A 315 3.40 -12.66 -5.52
N PRO A 316 2.66 -12.74 -6.63
CA PRO A 316 1.20 -12.90 -6.57
C PRO A 316 0.84 -14.29 -6.05
N PRO A 317 -0.31 -14.48 -5.36
CA PRO A 317 -0.80 -15.82 -5.05
C PRO A 317 -1.14 -16.58 -6.34
N SER A 318 -1.25 -17.91 -6.28
CA SER A 318 -1.88 -18.66 -7.39
C SER A 318 -3.26 -18.09 -7.65
N VAL A 319 -3.66 -17.96 -8.92
CA VAL A 319 -5.02 -17.58 -9.32
C VAL A 319 -5.56 -18.57 -10.35
N CYS A 320 -6.88 -18.55 -10.55
CA CYS A 320 -7.50 -19.25 -11.66
C CYS A 320 -7.92 -18.30 -12.78
N ARG A 321 -8.13 -18.87 -13.96
CA ARG A 321 -8.68 -18.20 -15.12
C ARG A 321 -9.93 -18.90 -15.60
N SER A 322 -10.85 -18.14 -16.18
CA SER A 322 -12.04 -18.71 -16.81
C SER A 322 -11.65 -19.47 -18.09
N LYS A 323 -12.17 -20.67 -18.26
CA LYS A 323 -12.13 -21.46 -19.49
C LYS A 323 -13.56 -21.88 -19.83
N ARG A 324 -13.98 -21.64 -21.08
CA ARG A 324 -15.27 -22.12 -21.57
C ARG A 324 -15.12 -23.58 -21.99
N VAL A 325 -15.99 -24.44 -21.46
CA VAL A 325 -16.10 -25.85 -21.84
C VAL A 325 -17.56 -26.10 -22.18
N SER A 326 -17.84 -26.33 -23.46
CA SER A 326 -19.20 -26.41 -24.00
C SER A 326 -20.02 -25.17 -23.62
N LYS A 327 -21.17 -25.34 -22.94
CA LYS A 327 -22.05 -24.24 -22.50
C LYS A 327 -21.73 -23.72 -21.08
N ARG A 328 -20.64 -24.15 -20.44
CA ARG A 328 -20.29 -23.78 -19.06
C ARG A 328 -18.94 -23.05 -18.98
N ILE A 329 -18.82 -22.17 -18.00
CA ILE A 329 -17.55 -21.55 -17.61
C ILE A 329 -17.00 -22.33 -16.41
N ILE A 330 -15.76 -22.79 -16.52
CA ILE A 330 -15.02 -23.38 -15.41
C ILE A 330 -13.81 -22.51 -15.09
N TYR A 331 -13.31 -22.62 -13.87
CA TYR A 331 -12.10 -21.94 -13.42
C TYR A 331 -10.97 -22.96 -13.26
N ILE A 332 -9.90 -22.75 -14.02
CA ILE A 332 -8.70 -23.59 -14.03
C ILE A 332 -7.49 -22.79 -13.56
N PRO A 333 -6.47 -23.42 -12.95
CA PRO A 333 -5.24 -22.74 -12.55
C PRO A 333 -4.64 -21.91 -13.68
N ASN A 334 -4.17 -20.70 -13.35
CA ASN A 334 -3.44 -19.86 -14.26
C ASN A 334 -1.94 -20.18 -14.21
N THR A 335 -1.45 -20.89 -15.21
CA THR A 335 -0.03 -21.27 -15.29
C THR A 335 0.91 -20.09 -15.52
N TYR A 336 0.42 -18.96 -16.04
CA TYR A 336 1.22 -17.75 -16.25
C TYR A 336 1.63 -17.09 -14.93
N THR A 337 0.89 -17.35 -13.84
CA THR A 337 1.23 -16.83 -12.51
C THR A 337 2.57 -17.38 -12.02
N ALA A 338 2.91 -18.63 -12.35
CA ALA A 338 4.22 -19.20 -12.03
C ALA A 338 5.37 -18.51 -12.80
N LEU A 339 5.15 -18.13 -14.06
CA LEU A 339 6.14 -17.39 -14.85
C LEU A 339 6.36 -15.98 -14.29
N VAL A 340 5.28 -15.28 -13.95
CA VAL A 340 5.34 -13.94 -13.33
C VAL A 340 6.02 -13.99 -11.96
N ARG A 341 5.66 -14.98 -11.13
CA ARG A 341 6.32 -15.26 -9.85
C ARG A 341 7.84 -15.40 -10.04
N GLN A 342 8.28 -16.23 -10.99
CA GLN A 342 9.71 -16.44 -11.23
C GLN A 342 10.43 -15.15 -11.59
N VAL A 343 9.87 -14.34 -12.51
CA VAL A 343 10.48 -13.06 -12.88
C VAL A 343 10.61 -12.11 -11.68
N ILE A 344 9.60 -12.04 -10.80
CA ILE A 344 9.66 -11.20 -9.59
C ILE A 344 10.80 -11.67 -8.66
N LEU A 345 10.93 -12.98 -8.44
CA LEU A 345 12.00 -13.54 -7.60
C LEU A 345 13.38 -13.31 -8.22
N ASP A 346 13.51 -13.49 -9.54
CA ASP A 346 14.76 -13.25 -10.26
C ASP A 346 15.17 -11.77 -10.20
N GLN A 347 14.21 -10.84 -10.34
CA GLN A 347 14.50 -9.41 -10.22
C GLN A 347 14.83 -9.02 -8.77
N ALA A 348 14.21 -9.65 -7.77
CA ALA A 348 14.60 -9.43 -6.38
C ALA A 348 16.06 -9.84 -6.15
N ALA A 349 16.44 -11.05 -6.57
CA ALA A 349 17.79 -11.58 -6.43
C ALA A 349 18.81 -10.73 -7.21
N LYS A 350 18.53 -10.41 -8.48
CA LYS A 350 19.39 -9.56 -9.32
C LYS A 350 19.65 -8.19 -8.69
N ASN A 351 18.66 -7.63 -8.00
CA ASN A 351 18.75 -6.31 -7.38
C ASN A 351 19.17 -6.36 -5.90
N HIS A 352 19.60 -7.50 -5.35
CA HIS A 352 19.95 -7.64 -3.93
C HIS A 352 18.81 -7.17 -3.00
N LEU A 353 17.57 -7.56 -3.32
CA LEU A 353 16.38 -7.21 -2.55
C LEU A 353 15.87 -8.40 -1.75
N LEU A 354 15.16 -8.09 -0.67
CA LEU A 354 14.32 -9.08 -0.02
C LEU A 354 13.11 -9.40 -0.91
N SER A 355 12.64 -10.65 -0.84
CA SER A 355 11.37 -11.06 -1.41
C SER A 355 10.60 -12.01 -0.51
N PHE A 356 9.28 -12.05 -0.69
CA PHE A 356 8.37 -12.99 -0.04
C PHE A 356 7.55 -13.74 -1.08
N ASP A 357 7.70 -15.06 -1.11
CA ASP A 357 7.02 -15.90 -2.09
C ASP A 357 5.62 -16.30 -1.61
N LEU A 358 4.68 -15.35 -1.69
CA LEU A 358 3.29 -15.56 -1.31
C LEU A 358 2.64 -16.70 -2.11
N TYR A 359 3.04 -16.90 -3.38
CA TYR A 359 2.58 -18.02 -4.19
C TYR A 359 2.83 -19.36 -3.51
N GLU A 360 4.08 -19.62 -3.10
CA GLU A 360 4.44 -20.86 -2.41
C GLU A 360 3.90 -20.91 -0.99
N ALA A 361 3.99 -19.80 -0.24
CA ALA A 361 3.48 -19.73 1.13
C ALA A 361 1.99 -20.11 1.19
N MET A 362 1.19 -19.71 0.21
CA MET A 362 -0.24 -20.05 0.11
C MET A 362 -0.52 -21.45 -0.47
N GLY A 363 0.52 -22.23 -0.77
CA GLY A 363 0.43 -23.63 -1.21
C GLY A 363 0.72 -23.88 -2.68
N GLY A 364 1.26 -22.89 -3.39
CA GLY A 364 1.80 -23.07 -4.74
C GLY A 364 0.72 -23.29 -5.82
N GLU A 365 1.08 -24.05 -6.85
CA GLU A 365 0.21 -24.32 -7.99
C GLU A 365 -1.08 -25.03 -7.53
N LYS A 366 -2.22 -24.63 -8.09
CA LYS A 366 -3.56 -25.16 -7.78
C LYS A 366 -4.07 -24.84 -6.38
N SER A 367 -3.29 -24.20 -5.50
CA SER A 367 -3.74 -23.81 -4.16
C SER A 367 -5.02 -22.98 -4.17
N MET A 368 -5.21 -22.10 -5.16
CA MET A 368 -6.44 -21.30 -5.29
C MET A 368 -7.70 -22.15 -5.45
N LYS A 369 -7.61 -23.35 -6.05
CA LYS A 369 -8.72 -24.32 -6.08
C LYS A 369 -9.04 -24.83 -4.68
N TRP A 370 -8.00 -25.12 -3.89
CA TRP A 370 -8.15 -25.57 -2.51
C TRP A 370 -8.78 -24.48 -1.64
N TRP A 371 -8.30 -23.23 -1.75
CA TRP A 371 -8.90 -22.09 -1.05
C TRP A 371 -10.36 -21.89 -1.44
N ALA A 372 -10.71 -22.06 -2.72
CA ALA A 372 -12.10 -21.98 -3.18
C ALA A 372 -12.99 -23.07 -2.57
N LEU A 373 -12.48 -24.30 -2.41
CA LEU A 373 -13.19 -25.40 -1.74
C LEU A 373 -13.45 -25.13 -0.25
N LYS A 374 -12.64 -24.25 0.37
CA LYS A 374 -12.83 -23.77 1.74
C LYS A 374 -13.67 -22.48 1.83
N HIS A 375 -14.30 -22.06 0.73
CA HIS A 375 -15.06 -20.80 0.64
C HIS A 375 -14.21 -19.56 0.98
N MET A 376 -12.91 -19.62 0.70
CA MET A 376 -11.94 -18.56 1.01
C MET A 376 -11.61 -17.65 -0.19
N THR A 377 -12.38 -17.76 -1.27
CA THR A 377 -12.16 -16.99 -2.50
C THR A 377 -13.46 -16.40 -3.03
N ASP A 378 -13.35 -15.45 -3.96
CA ASP A 378 -14.46 -15.08 -4.83
C ASP A 378 -14.85 -16.24 -5.76
N LYS A 379 -16.00 -16.09 -6.43
CA LYS A 379 -16.50 -17.10 -7.39
C LYS A 379 -15.56 -17.30 -8.58
N ARG A 380 -14.76 -16.30 -8.92
CA ARG A 380 -13.80 -16.33 -10.03
C ARG A 380 -12.48 -17.01 -9.67
N GLN A 381 -12.25 -17.29 -8.39
CA GLN A 381 -11.04 -17.91 -7.87
C GLN A 381 -9.82 -17.05 -8.24
N ILE A 382 -9.96 -15.73 -8.07
CA ILE A 382 -8.90 -14.73 -8.26
C ILE A 382 -8.63 -14.06 -6.93
N HIS A 383 -9.67 -13.54 -6.27
CA HIS A 383 -9.54 -12.78 -5.03
C HIS A 383 -9.85 -13.66 -3.83
N PHE A 384 -9.20 -13.38 -2.70
CA PHE A 384 -9.51 -14.02 -1.42
C PHE A 384 -10.70 -13.34 -0.73
N THR A 385 -11.30 -14.04 0.24
CA THR A 385 -12.19 -13.42 1.23
C THR A 385 -11.37 -12.67 2.29
N LYS A 386 -12.04 -11.84 3.11
CA LYS A 386 -11.37 -11.11 4.22
C LYS A 386 -10.52 -12.04 5.12
N PRO A 387 -11.03 -13.20 5.61
CA PRO A 387 -10.22 -14.11 6.42
C PRO A 387 -8.96 -14.61 5.70
N ALA A 388 -9.05 -15.00 4.43
CA ALA A 388 -7.90 -15.50 3.68
C ALA A 388 -6.88 -14.40 3.31
N TYR A 389 -7.33 -13.16 3.11
CA TYR A 389 -6.41 -12.01 3.02
C TYR A 389 -5.67 -11.78 4.34
N ARG A 390 -6.36 -11.85 5.48
CA ARG A 390 -5.70 -11.76 6.79
C ARG A 390 -4.68 -12.88 6.99
N ILE A 391 -5.00 -14.13 6.60
CA ILE A 391 -4.03 -15.24 6.64
C ILE A 391 -2.79 -14.88 5.81
N SER A 392 -2.98 -14.47 4.55
CA SER A 392 -1.87 -14.07 3.66
C SER A 392 -0.99 -12.99 4.29
N GLY A 393 -1.62 -11.98 4.91
CA GLY A 393 -0.93 -10.88 5.59
C GLY A 393 -0.18 -11.35 6.82
N SER A 394 -0.76 -12.25 7.61
CA SER A 394 -0.13 -12.85 8.78
C SER A 394 1.09 -13.69 8.42
N LEU A 395 1.09 -14.38 7.27
CA LEU A 395 2.28 -15.10 6.80
C LEU A 395 3.44 -14.14 6.50
N LEU A 396 3.16 -13.03 5.81
CA LEU A 396 4.18 -11.99 5.55
C LEU A 396 4.63 -11.30 6.85
N ALA A 397 3.71 -10.95 7.75
CA ALA A 397 4.04 -10.36 9.04
C ALA A 397 4.88 -11.32 9.90
N SER A 398 4.59 -12.62 9.89
CA SER A 398 5.39 -13.64 10.58
C SER A 398 6.81 -13.72 9.99
N ALA A 399 6.95 -13.69 8.67
CA ALA A 399 8.25 -13.68 8.01
C ALA A 399 9.08 -12.43 8.37
N LEU A 400 8.46 -11.25 8.39
CA LEU A 400 9.08 -10.00 8.86
C LEU A 400 9.48 -10.08 10.34
N ALA A 401 8.58 -10.55 11.20
CA ALA A 401 8.83 -10.66 12.63
C ALA A 401 9.98 -11.64 12.96
N ARG A 402 10.11 -12.73 12.20
CA ARG A 402 11.24 -13.67 12.30
C ARG A 402 12.54 -13.01 11.90
N LEU A 403 12.54 -12.25 10.80
CA LEU A 403 13.74 -11.52 10.37
C LEU A 403 14.17 -10.50 11.44
N MET A 404 13.23 -9.71 11.97
CA MET A 404 13.52 -8.70 13.01
C MET A 404 14.08 -9.30 14.29
N GLU A 405 13.62 -10.48 14.70
CA GLU A 405 14.15 -11.16 15.89
C GLU A 405 15.56 -11.72 15.68
N ASN A 406 15.88 -12.16 14.47
CA ASN A 406 17.20 -12.72 14.16
C ASN A 406 18.30 -11.66 14.07
N GLN A 407 17.96 -10.37 14.16
CA GLN A 407 18.93 -9.25 14.22
C GLN A 407 19.37 -8.92 15.66
N LYS A 408 19.28 -9.88 16.59
CA LYS A 408 19.70 -9.74 18.00
C LYS A 408 21.18 -9.44 18.15
#